data_AF-A0A1G0JUE5-F1
#
_entry.id   AF-A0A1G0JUE5-F1
#
_cell.length_a   1.000
_cell.length_b   1.000
_cell.length_c   1.000
_cell.angle_alpha   90.00
_cell.angle_beta   90.00
_cell.angle_gamma   90.00
#
_symmetry.space_group_name_H-M   'P 1'
#
loop_
_entity.id
_entity.type
_entity.pdbx_description
1 polymer ?
#
loop_
_entity_poly.entity_id
_entity_poly.type
_entity_poly.pdbx_seq_one_letter_code
_entity_poly.pdbx_strand_id
1 'polypeptide(L)' 'MKTAISIPEKIFMEAERAAKKLGVSRSELYAKAVLNFVERYRRENLTEKLNEVYSGNESISELDPNLAALQTQSLKRDEW' A
#
# COMPACT_ATOMS: atom_id res chain seq x y z
N MET A 1 -10.35 -13.76 15.45
CA MET A 1 -10.20 -15.15 14.95
C MET A 1 -8.85 -15.69 15.42
N LYS A 2 -8.75 -16.95 15.86
CA LYS A 2 -7.47 -17.60 16.21
C LYS A 2 -7.16 -18.66 15.15
N THR A 3 -5.99 -18.59 14.56
CA THR A 3 -5.50 -19.54 13.57
C THR A 3 -4.06 -19.91 13.91
N ALA A 4 -3.69 -21.17 13.71
CA ALA A 4 -2.32 -21.63 13.86
C ALA A 4 -1.64 -21.60 12.49
N ILE A 5 -0.44 -21.05 12.42
CA ILE A 5 0.35 -20.95 11.18
C ILE A 5 1.73 -21.56 11.41
N SER A 6 2.24 -22.25 10.40
CA SER A 6 3.63 -22.72 10.39
C SER A 6 4.53 -21.60 9.87
N ILE A 7 5.60 -21.30 10.60
CA ILE A 7 6.59 -20.29 10.22
C ILE A 7 8.00 -20.85 10.47
N PRO A 8 9.00 -20.49 9.63
CA PRO A 8 10.38 -20.87 9.86
C PRO A 8 10.91 -20.40 11.22
N GLU A 9 11.67 -21.26 11.90
CA GLU A 9 12.28 -21.00 13.22
C GLU A 9 13.00 -19.64 13.28
N LYS A 10 13.81 -19.34 12.26
CA LYS A 10 14.57 -18.09 12.19
C LYS A 10 13.66 -16.86 12.23
N ILE A 11 12.56 -16.89 11.48
CA ILE A 11 11.59 -15.79 11.41
C ILE A 11 10.86 -15.65 12.74
N PHE A 12 10.46 -16.76 13.36
CA PHE A 12 9.86 -16.74 14.68
C PHE A 12 10.79 -16.09 15.71
N MET A 13 12.05 -16.50 15.76
CA MET A 13 13.02 -15.95 16.72
C MET A 13 13.29 -14.45 16.52
N GLU A 14 13.33 -13.98 15.27
CA GLU A 14 13.46 -12.55 14.98
C GLU A 14 12.21 -11.76 15.40
N ALA A 15 11.02 -12.30 15.13
CA ALA A 15 9.75 -11.72 15.56
C ALA A 15 9.65 -11.62 17.09
N GLU A 16 10.06 -12.66 17.84
CA GLU A 16 10.07 -12.63 19.32
C GLU A 16 10.95 -11.51 19.86
N ARG A 17 12.14 -11.34 19.30
CA ARG A 17 13.05 -10.26 19.70
C ARG A 17 12.46 -8.89 19.38
N ALA A 18 11.83 -8.73 18.22
CA ALA A 18 11.19 -7.49 17.82
C ALA A 18 10.00 -7.14 18.72
N ALA A 19 9.10 -8.10 19.00
CA ALA A 19 7.96 -7.92 19.88
C ALA A 19 8.40 -7.47 21.29
N LYS A 20 9.43 -8.13 21.84
CA LYS A 20 10.01 -7.77 23.14
C LYS A 20 10.59 -6.35 23.14
N LYS A 21 11.35 -5.97 22.11
CA LYS A 21 11.94 -4.62 21.98
C LYS A 21 10.86 -3.53 21.86
N LEU A 22 9.76 -3.84 21.18
CA LEU A 22 8.64 -2.92 20.96
C LEU A 22 7.64 -2.91 22.13
N GLY A 23 7.78 -3.80 23.11
CA GLY A 23 6.84 -3.91 24.24
C GLY A 23 5.45 -4.38 23.84
N VAL A 24 5.31 -5.09 22.72
CA VAL A 24 4.02 -5.58 22.20
C VAL A 24 3.91 -7.10 22.34
N SER A 25 2.69 -7.61 22.32
CA SER A 25 2.47 -9.05 22.27
C SER A 25 2.87 -9.63 20.91
N ARG A 26 3.19 -10.92 20.88
CA ARG A 26 3.49 -11.66 19.64
C ARG A 26 2.34 -11.57 18.64
N SER A 27 1.12 -11.81 19.13
CA SER A 27 -0.11 -11.74 18.35
C SER A 27 -0.28 -10.37 17.70
N GLU A 28 0.00 -9.30 18.45
CA GLU A 28 -0.08 -7.92 17.96
C GLU A 28 0.98 -7.63 16.91
N LEU A 29 2.22 -8.09 17.12
CA LEU A 29 3.30 -7.95 16.12
C LEU A 29 2.89 -8.59 14.78
N TYR A 30 2.43 -9.85 14.81
CA TYR A 30 2.01 -10.55 13.59
C TYR A 30 0.80 -9.89 12.95
N ALA A 31 -0.20 -9.45 13.73
CA ALA A 31 -1.36 -8.74 13.20
C ALA A 31 -0.96 -7.44 12.48
N LYS A 32 -0.07 -6.64 13.08
CA LYS A 32 0.47 -5.42 12.46
C LYS A 32 1.27 -5.72 11.21
N ALA A 33 2.07 -6.78 11.20
CA ALA A 33 2.85 -7.18 10.03
C ALA A 33 1.94 -7.55 8.86
N VAL A 34 0.91 -8.37 9.10
CA VAL A 34 -0.07 -8.77 8.07
C VAL A 34 -0.83 -7.56 7.55
N LEU A 35 -1.31 -6.68 8.44
CA LEU A 35 -2.02 -5.47 8.03
C LEU A 35 -1.16 -4.60 7.10
N ASN A 36 0.09 -4.32 7.50
CA ASN A 36 1.00 -3.50 6.71
C ASN A 36 1.33 -4.13 5.34
N PHE A 37 1.48 -5.45 5.30
CA PHE A 37 1.72 -6.18 4.06
C PHE A 37 0.53 -6.06 3.11
N VAL A 38 -0.70 -6.32 3.61
CA VAL A 38 -1.92 -6.22 2.82
C VAL A 38 -2.14 -4.79 2.31
N GLU A 39 -1.94 -3.77 3.14
CA GLU A 39 -2.10 -2.37 2.72
C GLU A 39 -1.04 -1.93 1.68
N ARG A 40 0.18 -2.48 1.76
CA ARG A 40 1.19 -2.25 0.73
C ARG A 40 0.77 -2.87 -0.60
N TYR A 41 0.37 -4.13 -0.56
CA TYR A 41 -0.05 -4.87 -1.76
C TYR A 41 -1.32 -4.28 -2.38
N ARG A 42 -2.28 -3.79 -1.57
CA ARG A 42 -3.48 -3.10 -2.04
C ARG A 42 -3.14 -1.80 -2.78
N ARG A 43 -2.15 -1.04 -2.30
CA ARG A 43 -1.67 0.18 -2.98
C ARG A 43 -0.97 -0.14 -4.30
N GLU A 44 -0.12 -1.15 -4.32
CA GLU A 44 0.58 -1.58 -5.54
C GLU A 44 -0.42 -2.05 -6.62
N ASN A 45 -1.44 -2.83 -6.23
CA ASN A 45 -2.50 -3.26 -7.14
C ASN A 45 -3.48 -2.16 -7.54
N LEU A 46 -3.55 -1.04 -6.82
CA LEU A 46 -4.50 0.01 -7.15
C LEU A 46 -4.16 0.66 -8.49
N THR A 47 -2.88 0.97 -8.72
CA THR A 47 -2.43 1.51 -10.00
C THR A 47 -2.69 0.53 -11.14
N GLU A 48 -2.39 -0.76 -10.94
CA GLU A 48 -2.62 -1.79 -11.96
C GLU A 48 -4.11 -1.96 -12.29
N LYS A 49 -4.99 -1.95 -11.27
CA LYS A 49 -6.45 -1.97 -11.47
C LYS A 49 -6.98 -0.71 -12.15
N LEU A 50 -6.45 0.46 -11.80
CA LEU A 50 -6.82 1.70 -12.49
C LEU A 50 -6.37 1.62 -13.96
N ASN A 51 -5.15 1.14 -14.23
CA ASN A 51 -4.69 0.93 -15.59
C ASN A 51 -5.60 -0.03 -16.35
N GLU A 52 -6.06 -1.13 -15.74
CA GLU A 52 -7.03 -2.05 -16.36
C GLU A 52 -8.34 -1.32 -16.74
N VAL A 53 -8.91 -0.54 -15.82
CA VAL A 53 -10.16 0.22 -16.05
C VAL A 53 -9.99 1.25 -17.19
N TYR A 54 -8.87 1.96 -17.22
CA TYR A 54 -8.63 3.02 -18.21
C TYR A 54 -8.03 2.51 -19.53
N SER A 55 -7.48 1.28 -19.57
CA SER A 55 -6.82 0.71 -20.77
C SER A 55 -7.74 0.54 -21.98
N GLY A 56 -9.05 0.39 -21.75
CA GLY A 56 -10.02 0.10 -22.81
C GLY A 56 -10.62 1.33 -23.50
N ASN A 57 -10.47 2.53 -22.95
CA ASN A 57 -11.05 3.75 -23.50
C ASN A 57 -10.37 5.00 -22.92
N GLU A 58 -9.46 5.61 -23.68
CA GLU A 58 -8.71 6.81 -23.29
C GLU A 58 -9.63 7.98 -22.92
N SER A 59 -10.80 8.09 -23.58
CA SER A 59 -11.81 9.12 -23.30
C SER A 59 -12.40 9.05 -21.88
N ILE A 60 -12.28 7.93 -21.17
CA ILE A 60 -12.71 7.81 -19.75
C ILE A 60 -11.71 8.52 -18.82
N SER A 61 -10.46 8.65 -19.26
CA SER A 61 -9.37 9.29 -18.52
C SER A 61 -9.18 10.77 -18.89
N GLU A 62 -9.93 11.28 -19.87
CA GLU A 62 -9.82 12.67 -20.32
C GLU A 62 -10.52 13.62 -19.33
N LEU A 63 -9.77 14.62 -18.87
CA LEU A 63 -10.33 15.74 -18.11
C LEU A 63 -10.87 16.79 -19.08
N ASP A 64 -11.87 17.57 -18.64
CA ASP A 64 -12.27 18.79 -19.36
C ASP A 64 -11.01 19.66 -19.60
N PRO A 65 -10.75 20.09 -20.85
CA PRO A 65 -9.53 20.81 -21.19
C PRO A 65 -9.30 22.08 -20.35
N ASN A 66 -10.39 22.77 -19.97
CA ASN A 66 -10.29 23.97 -19.15
C ASN A 66 -9.94 23.61 -17.71
N LEU A 67 -10.50 22.51 -17.18
CA LEU A 67 -10.20 22.03 -15.83
C LEU A 67 -8.75 21.53 -15.74
N ALA A 68 -8.27 20.83 -16.77
CA ALA A 68 -6.87 20.42 -16.87
C ALA A 68 -5.92 21.62 -16.88
N ALA A 69 -6.23 22.66 -17.68
CA ALA A 69 -5.43 23.88 -17.74
C ALA A 69 -5.39 24.62 -16.39
N LEU A 70 -6.52 24.72 -15.69
CA LEU A 70 -6.59 25.32 -14.35
C LEU A 70 -5.77 24.52 -13.32
N GLN A 71 -5.85 23.19 -13.36
CA GLN A 71 -5.05 22.33 -12.47
C GLN A 71 -3.56 22.52 -12.72
N THR A 72 -3.11 22.52 -13.97
CA THR A 72 -1.69 22.74 -14.31
C THR A 72 -1.19 24.10 -13.81
N GLN A 73 -2.01 25.15 -13.87
CA GLN A 73 -1.64 26.47 -13.35
C GLN A 73 -1.57 26.54 -11.81
N SER A 74 -2.25 25.64 -11.10
CA SER A 74 -2.21 25.58 -9.63
C SER A 74 -0.94 24.92 -9.07
N LEU A 75 -0.23 24.15 -9.89
CA LEU A 75 1.01 23.51 -9.50
C LEU A 75 2.14 24.54 -9.48
N LYS A 76 2.93 24.56 -8.39
CA LYS A 76 4.19 25.31 -8.39
C LYS A 76 5.08 24.71 -9.48
N ARG A 77 5.63 25.56 -10.35
CA ARG A 77 6.74 25.15 -11.22
C ARG A 77 7.93 24.84 -10.31
N ASP A 78 8.19 23.57 -10.09
CA ASP A 78 9.48 23.13 -9.57
C ASP A 78 10.50 23.22 -10.71
N GLU A 79 11.59 23.95 -10.46
CA GLU A 79 12.77 23.90 -11.32
C GLU A 79 13.55 22.64 -10.94
N TRP A 80 13.24 21.53 -11.61
CA TRP A 80 14.10 20.35 -11.64
C TRP A 80 15.07 20.44 -12.81
#